data_AF-A0A1H1YBW5-F1
#
_entry.id   AF-A0A1H1YBW5-F1
#
_cell.length_a   1.000
_cell.length_b   1.000
_cell.length_c   1.000
_cell.angle_alpha   90.00
_cell.angle_beta   90.00
_cell.angle_gamma   90.00
#
_symmetry.space_group_name_H-M   'P 1'
#
loop_
_entity.id
_entity.type
_entity.pdbx_description
1 polymer ?
#
loop_
_entity_poly.entity_id
_entity_poly.type
_entity_poly.pdbx_seq_one_letter_code
_entity_poly.pdbx_strand_id
1 'polypeptide(L)'
;MRYTAAALIGVIAASLMSTPASAGTSAGTSAVPTAVTTLTAPTAMAAANGRLFVSDGNTVAVLDTTTLAEAGRWATSPCPVHLAFAGTRLFYGFGCPTNGTPGLGSVDATAGTGPYQAPTSTTSPT
;
A
#
# COMPACT_ATOMS: atom_id res chain seq x y z
N MET A 1 19.62 -21.51 -56.76
CA MET A 1 19.24 -21.47 -55.34
C MET A 1 18.30 -20.29 -55.16
N ARG A 2 17.02 -20.59 -54.89
CA ARG A 2 15.94 -19.62 -54.75
C ARG A 2 15.69 -19.43 -53.25
N TYR A 3 15.81 -18.21 -52.73
CA TYR A 3 15.29 -17.86 -51.40
C TYR A 3 14.40 -16.64 -51.56
N THR A 4 13.10 -16.89 -51.69
CA THR A 4 12.04 -15.88 -51.66
C THR A 4 11.68 -15.67 -50.19
N ALA A 5 12.00 -14.51 -49.61
CA ALA A 5 11.54 -14.12 -48.28
C ALA A 5 10.18 -13.46 -48.39
N ALA A 6 9.14 -14.07 -47.81
CA ALA A 6 7.81 -13.51 -47.69
C ALA A 6 7.72 -12.68 -46.39
N ALA A 7 7.49 -11.38 -46.50
CA ALA A 7 7.18 -10.52 -45.37
C ALA A 7 5.66 -10.54 -45.12
N LEU A 8 5.24 -11.12 -43.99
CA LEU A 8 3.86 -11.06 -43.50
C LEU A 8 3.64 -9.70 -42.82
N ILE A 9 2.94 -8.79 -43.50
CA ILE A 9 2.44 -7.54 -42.92
C ILE A 9 1.15 -7.87 -42.16
N GLY A 10 1.26 -8.11 -40.85
CA GLY A 10 0.11 -8.28 -39.97
C GLY A 10 -0.46 -6.93 -39.55
N VAL A 11 -1.66 -6.61 -40.03
CA VAL A 11 -2.44 -5.45 -39.57
C VAL A 11 -3.18 -5.85 -38.30
N ILE A 12 -2.83 -5.27 -37.15
CA ILE A 12 -3.64 -5.40 -35.92
C ILE A 12 -4.60 -4.19 -35.89
N ALA A 13 -5.85 -4.42 -36.30
CA ALA A 13 -6.93 -3.47 -36.09
C ALA A 13 -7.34 -3.52 -34.60
N ALA A 14 -6.94 -2.51 -33.81
CA ALA A 14 -7.41 -2.34 -32.44
C ALA A 14 -8.87 -1.85 -32.46
N SER A 15 -9.79 -2.76 -32.17
CA SER A 15 -11.21 -2.42 -31.97
C SER A 15 -11.35 -1.75 -30.60
N LEU A 16 -11.38 -0.41 -30.57
CA LEU A 16 -11.72 0.37 -29.37
C LEU A 16 -13.23 0.29 -29.14
N MET A 17 -13.69 -0.79 -28.50
CA MET A 17 -15.05 -0.87 -27.97
C MET A 17 -15.10 -0.07 -26.67
N SER A 18 -15.49 1.20 -26.76
CA SER A 18 -15.80 2.03 -25.59
C SER A 18 -17.11 1.55 -24.96
N THR A 19 -17.04 0.77 -23.88
CA THR A 19 -18.21 0.52 -23.03
C THR A 19 -18.45 1.75 -22.14
N PRO A 20 -19.68 2.31 -22.11
CA PRO A 20 -19.99 3.38 -21.18
C PRO A 20 -19.93 2.85 -19.74
N ALA A 21 -19.24 3.58 -18.86
CA ALA A 21 -19.28 3.32 -17.43
C ALA A 21 -20.70 3.60 -16.93
N SER A 22 -21.46 2.55 -16.61
CA SER A 22 -22.75 2.69 -15.92
C SER A 22 -22.49 3.21 -14.51
N ALA A 23 -22.84 4.47 -14.25
CA ALA A 23 -22.91 5.01 -12.91
C ALA A 23 -24.08 4.34 -12.17
N GLY A 24 -23.80 3.26 -11.45
CA GLY A 24 -24.76 2.65 -10.55
C GLY A 24 -25.05 3.58 -9.38
N THR A 25 -26.31 3.95 -9.19
CA THR A 25 -26.78 4.60 -7.97
C THR A 25 -26.78 3.57 -6.84
N SER A 26 -25.71 3.52 -6.06
CA SER A 26 -25.64 2.73 -4.84
C SER A 26 -26.45 3.42 -3.73
N ALA A 27 -27.76 3.16 -3.69
CA ALA A 27 -28.57 3.40 -2.50
C ALA A 27 -28.27 2.29 -1.48
N GLY A 28 -27.09 2.34 -0.89
CA GLY A 28 -26.71 1.49 0.23
C GLY A 28 -26.85 2.28 1.52
N THR A 29 -27.82 1.94 2.36
CA THR A 29 -27.69 2.19 3.81
C THR A 29 -26.50 1.37 4.30
N SER A 30 -25.31 1.95 4.18
CA SER A 30 -24.06 1.40 4.68
C SER A 30 -24.17 1.34 6.19
N ALA A 31 -24.58 0.19 6.73
CA ALA A 31 -24.42 -0.06 8.16
C ALA A 31 -22.94 0.18 8.49
N VAL A 32 -22.67 1.12 9.39
CA VAL A 32 -21.30 1.38 9.84
C VAL A 32 -20.83 0.11 10.54
N PRO A 33 -19.82 -0.60 10.03
CA PRO A 33 -19.31 -1.78 10.71
C PRO A 33 -18.73 -1.31 12.05
N THR A 34 -19.33 -1.73 13.16
CA THR A 34 -18.77 -1.49 14.50
C THR A 34 -17.81 -2.62 14.82
N ALA A 35 -16.61 -2.59 14.23
CA ALA A 35 -15.54 -3.48 14.64
C ALA A 35 -14.83 -2.93 15.87
N VAL A 36 -14.45 -3.84 16.77
CA VAL A 36 -13.56 -3.53 17.89
C VAL A 36 -12.13 -3.63 17.38
N THR A 37 -11.46 -2.49 17.25
CA THR A 37 -10.01 -2.45 16.99
C THR A 37 -9.27 -2.10 18.28
N THR A 38 -8.11 -2.69 18.52
CA THR A 38 -7.26 -2.39 19.69
C THR A 38 -6.27 -1.25 19.41
N LEU A 39 -6.62 -0.33 18.51
CA LEU A 39 -5.78 0.83 18.16
C LEU A 39 -5.65 1.75 19.38
N THR A 40 -4.42 2.15 19.68
CA THR A 40 -4.10 2.94 20.89
C THR A 40 -3.55 4.33 20.56
N ALA A 41 -2.87 4.48 19.42
CA ALA A 41 -2.24 5.69 18.94
C ALA A 41 -2.17 5.71 17.40
N PRO A 42 -3.32 5.78 16.70
CA PRO A 42 -3.33 5.82 15.23
C PRO A 42 -2.79 7.16 14.70
N THR A 43 -1.81 7.11 13.79
CA THR A 43 -1.14 8.32 13.24
C THR A 43 -1.26 8.47 11.73
N ALA A 44 -1.32 7.36 10.99
CA ALA A 44 -1.39 7.35 9.54
C ALA A 44 -2.13 6.12 9.04
N MET A 45 -2.69 6.21 7.83
CA MET A 45 -3.41 5.10 7.19
C MET A 45 -3.09 5.01 5.70
N ALA A 46 -3.07 3.80 5.18
CA ALA A 46 -3.02 3.51 3.74
C ALA A 46 -3.87 2.27 3.43
N ALA A 47 -4.46 2.18 2.25
CA ALA A 47 -5.32 1.06 1.87
C ALA A 47 -4.84 0.40 0.57
N ALA A 48 -4.86 -0.93 0.53
CA ALA A 48 -4.54 -1.72 -0.65
C ALA A 48 -5.11 -3.15 -0.51
N ASN A 49 -5.47 -3.79 -1.64
CA ASN A 49 -5.86 -5.20 -1.70
C ASN A 49 -6.94 -5.61 -0.68
N GLY A 50 -7.96 -4.76 -0.48
CA GLY A 50 -9.04 -5.03 0.48
C GLY A 50 -8.66 -4.89 1.96
N ARG A 51 -7.47 -4.36 2.25
CA ARG A 51 -6.96 -4.14 3.61
C ARG A 51 -6.67 -2.66 3.86
N LEU A 52 -6.86 -2.25 5.12
CA LEU A 52 -6.47 -0.96 5.66
C LEU A 52 -5.29 -1.16 6.59
N PHE A 53 -4.22 -0.42 6.37
CA PHE A 53 -2.99 -0.45 7.14
C PHE A 53 -2.94 0.82 7.97
N VAL A 54 -2.84 0.69 9.28
CA VAL A 54 -2.91 1.81 10.24
C VAL A 54 -1.65 1.82 11.07
N SER A 55 -0.87 2.89 10.98
CA SER A 55 0.24 3.13 11.91
C SER A 55 -0.33 3.35 13.31
N ASP A 56 0.10 2.53 14.27
CA ASP A 56 -0.39 2.50 15.64
C ASP A 56 0.79 2.30 16.61
N GLY A 57 1.28 3.39 17.19
CA GLY A 57 2.48 3.40 18.03
C GLY A 57 3.72 2.88 17.27
N ASN A 58 4.29 1.75 17.70
CA ASN A 58 5.44 1.09 17.07
C ASN A 58 5.04 -0.06 16.13
N THR A 59 3.78 -0.09 15.71
CA THR A 59 3.23 -1.15 14.87
C THR A 59 2.46 -0.59 13.69
N VAL A 60 2.20 -1.44 12.70
CA VAL A 60 1.16 -1.25 11.70
C VAL A 60 0.08 -2.29 11.93
N ALA A 61 -1.12 -1.87 12.33
CA ALA A 61 -2.29 -2.73 12.37
C ALA A 61 -2.84 -2.91 10.95
N VAL A 62 -3.30 -4.13 10.64
CA VAL A 62 -3.88 -4.50 9.36
C VAL A 62 -5.33 -4.86 9.60
N LEU A 63 -6.24 -4.09 9.03
CA LEU A 63 -7.68 -4.28 9.16
C LEU A 63 -8.26 -4.75 7.83
N ASP A 64 -9.25 -5.63 7.89
CA ASP A 64 -10.07 -5.98 6.74
C ASP A 64 -11.03 -4.83 6.43
N THR A 65 -11.09 -4.38 5.17
CA THR A 65 -11.92 -3.20 4.81
C THR A 65 -13.42 -3.47 4.77
N THR A 66 -13.84 -4.75 4.75
CA THR A 66 -15.25 -5.12 4.73
C THR A 66 -15.82 -5.21 6.14
N THR A 67 -15.05 -5.82 7.03
CA THR A 67 -15.47 -6.13 8.41
C THR A 67 -14.90 -5.17 9.45
N LEU A 68 -13.87 -4.39 9.10
CA LEU A 68 -13.04 -3.57 9.99
C LEU A 68 -12.36 -4.36 11.12
N ALA A 69 -12.37 -5.70 11.05
CA ALA A 69 -11.68 -6.55 12.01
C ALA A 69 -10.15 -6.51 11.78
N GLU A 70 -9.39 -6.58 12.87
CA GLU A 70 -7.93 -6.68 12.79
C GLU A 70 -7.52 -8.05 12.27
N ALA A 71 -6.93 -8.08 11.09
CA ALA A 71 -6.40 -9.26 10.42
C ALA A 71 -4.94 -9.55 10.82
N GLY A 72 -4.24 -8.57 11.39
CA GLY A 72 -2.89 -8.75 11.89
C GLY A 72 -2.24 -7.46 12.35
N ARG A 73 -1.03 -7.60 12.89
CA ARG A 73 -0.24 -6.49 13.40
C ARG A 73 1.23 -6.72 13.13
N TRP A 74 1.90 -5.72 12.59
CA TRP A 74 3.29 -5.80 12.18
C TRP A 74 4.16 -4.92 13.04
N ALA A 75 5.28 -5.46 13.52
CA ALA A 75 6.28 -4.66 14.22
C ALA A 75 7.05 -3.81 13.20
N THR A 76 6.95 -2.49 13.36
CA THR A 76 7.63 -1.50 12.52
C THR A 76 8.30 -0.51 13.45
N SER A 77 9.55 -0.78 13.80
CA SER A 77 10.33 0.09 14.67
C SER A 77 11.37 0.88 13.88
N PRO A 78 11.58 2.18 14.18
CA PRO A 78 10.80 2.99 15.11
C PRO A 78 9.48 3.49 14.50
N CYS A 79 8.49 3.75 15.36
CA CYS A 79 7.22 4.49 15.15
C CYS A 79 6.95 5.02 13.71
N PRO A 80 6.11 4.34 12.91
CA PRO A 80 5.68 4.84 11.62
C PRO A 80 4.68 6.00 11.76
N VAL A 81 4.87 7.06 11.00
CA VAL A 81 4.04 8.28 11.02
C VAL A 81 3.49 8.68 9.65
N HIS A 82 3.97 8.04 8.58
CA HIS A 82 3.45 8.16 7.22
C HIS A 82 3.40 6.78 6.59
N LEU A 83 2.39 6.49 5.79
CA LEU A 83 2.24 5.21 5.08
C LEU A 83 1.94 5.46 3.61
N ALA A 84 2.58 4.71 2.71
CA ALA A 84 2.31 4.75 1.28
C ALA A 84 2.57 3.39 0.62
N PHE A 85 1.76 3.03 -0.37
CA PHE A 85 1.95 1.82 -1.16
C PHE A 85 2.71 2.09 -2.44
N ALA A 86 3.64 1.19 -2.80
CA ALA A 86 4.11 1.05 -4.17
C ALA A 86 4.21 -0.44 -4.53
N GLY A 87 3.31 -0.89 -5.41
CA GLY A 87 3.17 -2.31 -5.73
C GLY A 87 2.80 -3.15 -4.49
N THR A 88 3.59 -4.19 -4.23
CA THR A 88 3.40 -5.10 -3.08
C THR A 88 4.08 -4.62 -1.80
N ARG A 89 4.71 -3.45 -1.82
CA ARG A 89 5.51 -2.93 -0.71
C ARG A 89 4.80 -1.74 -0.06
N LEU A 90 4.75 -1.78 1.27
CA LEU A 90 4.32 -0.66 2.11
C LEU A 90 5.56 0.11 2.54
N PHE A 91 5.63 1.38 2.18
CA PHE A 91 6.64 2.32 2.64
C PHE A 91 6.11 3.11 3.82
N TYR A 92 6.98 3.44 4.75
CA TYR A 92 6.63 4.26 5.90
C TYR A 92 7.73 5.26 6.24
N GLY A 93 7.31 6.49 6.53
CA GLY A 93 8.17 7.43 7.24
C GLY A 93 8.15 7.11 8.73
N PHE A 94 9.30 7.15 9.38
CA PHE A 94 9.40 6.96 10.83
C PHE A 94 10.16 8.10 11.50
N GLY A 95 9.94 8.26 12.80
CA GLY A 95 10.63 9.29 13.61
C GLY A 95 9.73 9.94 14.65
N CYS A 96 9.21 9.14 15.59
CA CYS A 96 8.53 9.70 16.76
C CYS A 96 9.45 10.72 17.49
N PRO A 97 8.90 11.84 18.02
CA PRO A 97 9.68 12.93 18.59
C PRO A 97 10.59 12.51 19.76
N THR A 98 10.31 11.38 20.40
CA THR A 98 11.08 10.81 21.50
C THR A 98 12.02 9.66 21.12
N ASN A 99 11.90 9.07 19.92
CA ASN A 99 12.48 7.77 19.59
C ASN A 99 13.42 7.79 18.36
N GLY A 100 14.32 8.77 18.31
CA GLY A 100 15.50 8.73 17.44
C GLY A 100 15.35 9.39 16.07
N THR A 101 16.35 9.14 15.21
CA THR A 101 16.52 9.80 13.92
C THR A 101 15.38 9.46 12.96
N PRO A 102 14.75 10.46 12.32
CA PRO A 102 13.72 10.20 11.31
C PRO A 102 14.31 9.48 10.10
N GLY A 103 13.48 8.71 9.40
CA GLY A 103 13.92 7.97 8.22
C GLY A 103 12.77 7.35 7.44
N LEU A 104 13.14 6.54 6.46
CA LEU A 104 12.22 5.81 5.60
C LEU A 104 12.41 4.31 5.79
N GLY A 105 11.32 3.60 6.00
CA GLY A 105 11.27 2.15 6.08
C GLY A 105 10.33 1.57 5.04
N SER A 106 10.39 0.26 4.87
CA SER A 106 9.39 -0.47 4.07
C SER A 106 9.28 -1.93 4.49
N VAL A 107 8.11 -2.52 4.31
CA VAL A 107 7.82 -3.95 4.56
C VAL A 107 7.09 -4.57 3.37
N ASP A 108 7.20 -5.89 3.20
CA ASP A 108 6.31 -6.60 2.31
C ASP A 108 4.86 -6.51 2.84
N ALA A 109 3.94 -6.03 2.01
CA ALA A 109 2.58 -5.76 2.47
C ALA A 109 1.66 -7.00 2.44
N THR A 110 2.16 -8.14 1.98
CA THR A 110 1.44 -9.42 2.03
C THR A 110 1.70 -10.10 3.37
N ALA A 111 2.98 -10.16 3.75
CA ALA A 111 3.46 -10.91 4.90
C ALA A 111 3.81 -10.05 6.13
N GLY A 112 4.01 -8.73 5.97
CA GLY A 112 4.52 -7.87 7.04
C GLY A 112 5.98 -8.13 7.41
N THR A 113 6.73 -8.80 6.53
CA THR A 113 8.11 -9.24 6.78
C THR A 113 9.13 -8.40 6.01
N GLY A 114 10.40 -8.53 6.41
CA GLY A 114 11.54 -7.88 5.76
C GLY A 114 11.53 -6.35 5.88
N PRO A 115 11.43 -5.78 7.10
CA PRO A 115 11.57 -4.34 7.28
C PRO A 115 12.94 -3.90 6.76
N TYR A 116 12.94 -3.11 5.71
CA TYR A 116 14.11 -2.43 5.20
C TYR A 116 14.08 -0.99 5.69
N GLN A 117 15.14 -0.54 6.35
CA GLN A 117 15.34 0.88 6.67
C GLN A 117 16.35 1.46 5.69
N ALA A 118 16.00 2.57 5.05
CA ALA A 118 16.94 3.30 4.23
C ALA A 118 18.06 3.87 5.11
N PRO A 119 19.33 3.77 4.67
CA PRO A 119 20.44 4.38 5.41
C PRO A 119 20.25 5.90 5.49
N THR A 120 20.50 6.47 6.66
CA THR A 120 20.48 7.92 6.85
C THR A 120 21.80 8.50 6.36
N SER A 121 21.78 9.27 5.27
CA SER A 121 22.95 10.00 4.81
C SER A 121 23.17 11.24 5.68
N THR A 122 24.22 11.25 6.49
CA THR A 122 24.59 12.37 7.39
C THR A 122 25.47 13.42 6.72
N THR A 123 25.70 13.35 5.42
CA THR A 123 26.54 14.31 4.69
C THR A 123 25.69 15.40 4.05
N SER A 124 25.61 16.56 4.70
CA SER A 124 25.19 17.80 4.04
C SER A 124 26.29 18.23 3.06
N PRO A 125 26.01 18.50 1.78
CA PRO A 125 26.98 19.19 0.93
C PRO A 125 27.17 20.61 1.47
N THR A 126 28.42 20.94 1.80
CA THR A 126 28.88 22.30 2.16
C THR A 126 28.99 23.19 0.94
#